data_AF-A0A851ZNM0-F1
#
_entry.id   AF-A0A851ZNM0-F1
#
_cell.length_a   1.000
_cell.length_b   1.000
_cell.length_c   1.000
_cell.angle_alpha   90.00
_cell.angle_beta   90.00
_cell.angle_gamma   90.00
#
_symmetry.space_group_name_H-M   'P 1'
#
loop_
_entity.id
_entity.type
_entity.pdbx_description
1 polymer ?
#
loop_
_entity_poly.entity_id
_entity_poly.type
_entity_poly.pdbx_seq_one_letter_code
_entity_poly.pdbx_strand_id
1 'polypeptide(L)'
;RIVLVESIPEGMSFGDGFVPNPSTFATWKKLLGTVTRSLDIASFYWTMTNEDTKTREPSAAQGEQILAELLQLPQRGITVRVAVSRPSAKSPLNDLQALERSGAEVRAVDLLRLTRGVLHTKFWLVDGTHLYVGSANMDWRSLTQVSYRRTPVPNRCRGYPRTNPPPP
;
A
#
# COMPACT_ATOMS: atom_id res chain seq x y z
N ARG A 1 9.20 -0.96 18.97
CA ARG A 1 9.10 0.41 18.39
C ARG A 1 7.90 0.42 17.45
N ILE A 2 7.04 1.43 17.53
CA ILE A 2 5.84 1.59 16.69
C ILE A 2 6.08 2.78 15.74
N VAL A 3 5.67 2.66 14.47
CA VAL A 3 5.85 3.69 13.43
C VAL A 3 4.54 3.86 12.66
N LEU A 4 4.12 5.10 12.46
CA LEU A 4 2.98 5.43 11.60
C LEU A 4 3.41 5.42 10.13
N VAL A 5 2.58 4.84 9.27
CA VAL A 5 2.85 4.65 7.84
C VAL A 5 1.62 5.10 7.07
N GLU A 6 1.83 5.83 5.98
CA GLU A 6 0.74 6.34 5.13
C GLU A 6 1.12 6.31 3.65
N SER A 7 0.15 6.34 2.75
CA SER A 7 0.43 6.41 1.32
C SER A 7 0.64 7.87 0.90
N ILE A 8 1.64 8.12 0.07
CA ILE A 8 2.05 9.46 -0.37
C ILE A 8 1.79 9.57 -1.88
N PRO A 9 0.88 10.46 -2.33
CA PRO A 9 0.59 10.63 -3.74
C PRO A 9 1.81 11.03 -4.57
N GLU A 10 1.84 10.55 -5.81
CA GLU A 10 2.82 11.05 -6.78
C GLU A 10 2.67 12.56 -6.99
N GLY A 11 3.81 13.26 -7.06
CA GLY A 11 3.84 14.71 -7.24
C GLY A 11 3.61 15.55 -5.97
N MET A 12 3.42 14.93 -4.80
CA MET A 12 3.32 15.65 -3.53
C MET A 12 4.71 16.03 -2.99
N SER A 13 4.98 17.34 -2.84
CA SER A 13 6.11 17.87 -2.08
C SER A 13 5.64 18.44 -0.75
N PHE A 14 6.38 18.15 0.32
CA PHE A 14 6.15 18.77 1.62
C PHE A 14 7.06 20.00 1.75
N GLY A 15 6.55 21.06 2.37
CA GLY A 15 7.32 22.29 2.59
C GLY A 15 8.51 22.08 3.54
N ASP A 16 9.44 23.03 3.53
CA ASP A 16 10.66 22.98 4.34
C ASP A 16 10.35 22.80 5.84
N GLY A 17 11.02 21.83 6.47
CA GLY A 17 10.87 21.49 7.90
C GLY A 17 9.90 20.35 8.21
N PHE A 18 9.20 19.80 7.22
CA PHE A 18 8.36 18.61 7.39
C PHE A 18 9.17 17.32 7.21
N VAL A 19 9.17 16.45 8.23
CA VAL A 19 9.66 15.07 8.10
C VAL A 19 8.45 14.19 7.82
N PRO A 20 8.24 13.75 6.56
CA PRO A 20 7.11 12.88 6.25
C PRO A 20 7.26 11.52 6.94
N ASN A 21 6.12 10.94 7.33
CA ASN A 21 6.09 9.52 7.68
C ASN A 21 6.57 8.69 6.48
N PRO A 22 7.18 7.52 6.71
CA PRO A 22 7.54 6.64 5.60
C PRO A 22 6.31 6.26 4.79
N SER A 23 6.43 6.27 3.46
CA SER A 23 5.34 5.86 2.59
C SER A 23 5.01 4.37 2.79
N THR A 24 3.78 3.96 2.47
CA THR A 24 3.39 2.54 2.43
C THR A 24 4.34 1.72 1.56
N PHE A 25 4.67 2.23 0.36
CA PHE A 25 5.64 1.60 -0.54
C PHE A 25 7.03 1.46 0.10
N ALA A 26 7.57 2.54 0.67
CA ALA A 26 8.89 2.49 1.31
C ALA A 26 8.92 1.54 2.51
N THR A 27 7.83 1.47 3.27
CA THR A 27 7.67 0.56 4.40
C THR A 27 7.63 -0.89 3.92
N TRP A 28 6.83 -1.21 2.90
CA TRP A 28 6.74 -2.57 2.36
C TRP A 28 8.07 -3.01 1.77
N LYS A 29 8.74 -2.16 0.99
CA LYS A 29 10.10 -2.44 0.50
C LYS A 29 11.10 -2.71 1.62
N LYS A 30 11.06 -1.90 2.69
CA LYS A 30 11.92 -2.11 3.85
C LYS A 30 11.63 -3.47 4.51
N LEU A 31 10.36 -3.82 4.68
CA LEU A 31 9.96 -5.10 5.26
C LEU A 31 10.44 -6.28 4.39
N LEU A 32 10.23 -6.22 3.07
CA LEU A 32 10.71 -7.21 2.11
C LEU A 32 12.23 -7.40 2.14
N GLY A 33 12.97 -6.29 2.26
CA GLY A 33 14.42 -6.31 2.40
C GLY A 33 14.92 -6.92 3.71
N THR A 34 14.07 -7.04 4.73
CA THR A 34 14.42 -7.63 6.03
C THR A 34 14.01 -9.09 6.19
N VAL A 35 13.23 -9.66 5.25
CA VAL A 35 12.74 -11.04 5.39
C VAL A 35 13.87 -12.05 5.24
N THR A 36 14.01 -12.93 6.23
CA THR A 36 15.04 -13.98 6.26
C THR A 36 14.46 -15.40 6.30
N ARG A 37 13.26 -15.59 6.85
CA ARG A 37 12.67 -16.92 7.06
C ARG A 37 11.25 -17.02 6.51
N SER A 38 10.38 -16.08 6.85
CA SER A 38 8.97 -16.16 6.51
C SER A 38 8.29 -14.80 6.35
N LEU A 39 7.34 -14.74 5.43
CA LEU A 39 6.43 -13.61 5.26
C LEU A 39 4.99 -14.12 5.24
N ASP A 40 4.19 -13.65 6.19
CA ASP A 40 2.76 -13.96 6.27
C ASP A 40 1.94 -12.71 5.94
N ILE A 41 1.01 -12.85 5.02
CA ILE A 41 0.16 -11.75 4.56
C ILE A 41 -1.29 -12.16 4.76
N ALA A 42 -2.09 -11.31 5.41
CA ALA A 42 -3.53 -11.37 5.21
C ALA A 42 -4.06 -10.13 4.53
N SER A 43 -4.92 -10.37 3.55
CA SER A 43 -5.28 -9.41 2.51
C SER A 43 -6.73 -9.55 2.08
N PHE A 44 -7.30 -8.47 1.58
CA PHE A 44 -8.67 -8.48 1.07
C PHE A 44 -8.71 -8.88 -0.41
N TYR A 45 -7.95 -8.21 -1.27
CA TYR A 45 -7.79 -8.53 -2.69
C TYR A 45 -6.39 -8.10 -3.17
N TRP A 46 -6.04 -8.52 -4.39
CA TRP A 46 -4.77 -8.21 -5.05
C TRP A 46 -5.00 -7.66 -6.46
N THR A 47 -4.36 -6.53 -6.77
CA THR A 47 -4.25 -5.88 -8.09
C THR A 47 -2.97 -5.03 -8.11
N MET A 48 -1.81 -5.68 -8.14
CA MET A 48 -0.49 -5.04 -8.04
C MET A 48 0.08 -4.60 -9.39
N THR A 49 -0.53 -5.02 -10.49
CA THR A 49 -0.16 -4.63 -11.87
C THR A 49 -1.27 -3.81 -12.52
N ASN A 50 -0.94 -3.07 -13.59
CA ASN A 50 -1.94 -2.30 -14.35
C ASN A 50 -2.74 -3.12 -15.38
N GLU A 51 -2.70 -4.45 -15.30
CA GLU A 51 -3.38 -5.32 -16.28
C GLU A 51 -4.91 -5.13 -16.27
N ASP A 52 -5.46 -4.72 -15.13
CA ASP A 52 -6.90 -4.54 -14.93
C ASP A 52 -7.48 -3.38 -15.76
N THR A 53 -6.71 -2.31 -15.97
CA THR A 53 -7.14 -1.15 -16.78
C THR A 53 -6.88 -1.32 -18.27
N LYS A 54 -5.98 -2.25 -18.64
CA LYS A 54 -5.46 -2.41 -20.01
C LYS A 54 -4.83 -1.12 -20.58
N THR A 55 -4.31 -0.25 -19.71
CA THR A 55 -3.58 0.96 -20.12
C THR A 55 -2.09 0.84 -19.76
N ARG A 56 -1.31 1.90 -20.03
CA ARG A 56 0.04 2.07 -19.48
C ARG A 56 0.00 3.18 -18.45
N GLU A 57 -0.02 2.83 -17.17
CA GLU A 57 0.07 3.78 -16.06
C GLU A 57 1.45 3.69 -15.40
N PRO A 58 2.31 4.72 -15.55
CA PRO A 58 3.60 4.76 -14.86
C PRO A 58 3.48 4.62 -13.34
N SER A 59 2.35 5.05 -12.78
CA SER A 59 2.06 4.97 -11.33
C SER A 59 1.82 3.56 -10.80
N ALA A 60 1.73 2.55 -11.68
CA ALA A 60 1.68 1.14 -11.27
C ALA A 60 3.07 0.56 -10.95
N ALA A 61 4.17 1.23 -11.33
CA ALA A 61 5.53 0.73 -11.18
C ALA A 61 5.88 0.34 -9.73
N GLN A 62 5.36 1.07 -8.74
CA GLN A 62 5.55 0.72 -7.32
C GLN A 62 4.87 -0.60 -6.96
N GLY A 63 3.66 -0.84 -7.47
CA GLY A 63 2.94 -2.10 -7.26
C GLY A 63 3.66 -3.26 -7.94
N GLU A 64 4.05 -3.08 -9.19
CA GLU A 64 4.78 -4.07 -9.99
C GLU A 64 6.11 -4.45 -9.33
N GLN A 65 6.83 -3.46 -8.78
CA GLN A 65 8.06 -3.70 -8.03
C GLN A 65 7.81 -4.54 -6.76
N ILE A 66 6.79 -4.22 -5.97
CA ILE A 66 6.47 -5.02 -4.76
C ILE A 66 6.11 -6.45 -5.15
N LEU A 67 5.29 -6.64 -6.20
CA LEU A 67 4.95 -7.97 -6.69
C LEU A 67 6.20 -8.73 -7.13
N ALA A 68 7.09 -8.10 -7.90
CA ALA A 68 8.33 -8.72 -8.34
C ALA A 68 9.21 -9.18 -7.15
N GLU A 69 9.35 -8.35 -6.11
CA GLU A 69 10.10 -8.71 -4.91
C GLU A 69 9.45 -9.89 -4.15
N LEU A 70 8.12 -9.91 -4.04
CA LEU A 70 7.38 -11.01 -3.42
C LEU A 70 7.59 -12.34 -4.16
N LEU A 71 7.55 -12.33 -5.50
CA LEU A 71 7.74 -13.51 -6.34
C LEU A 71 9.16 -14.10 -6.25
N GLN A 72 10.14 -13.30 -5.83
CA GLN A 72 11.52 -13.76 -5.63
C GLN A 72 11.73 -14.40 -4.26
N LEU A 73 10.91 -14.11 -3.25
CA LEU A 73 11.12 -14.61 -1.88
C LEU A 73 11.17 -16.15 -1.82
N PRO A 74 10.22 -16.90 -2.40
CA PRO A 74 10.27 -18.37 -2.30
C PRO A 74 11.49 -18.95 -3.00
N GLN A 75 11.99 -18.31 -4.07
CA GLN A 75 13.21 -18.73 -4.78
C GLN A 75 14.46 -18.59 -3.90
N ARG A 76 14.43 -17.70 -2.89
CA ARG A 76 15.48 -17.54 -1.88
C ARG A 76 15.31 -18.51 -0.69
N GLY A 77 14.35 -19.43 -0.75
CA GLY A 77 14.03 -20.35 0.35
C GLY A 77 13.21 -19.74 1.48
N ILE A 78 12.58 -18.58 1.25
CA ILE A 78 11.71 -17.92 2.25
C ILE A 78 10.29 -18.46 2.12
N THR A 79 9.68 -18.84 3.24
CA THR A 79 8.29 -19.27 3.27
C THR A 79 7.36 -18.07 3.12
N VAL A 80 6.54 -18.04 2.07
CA VAL A 80 5.53 -16.99 1.87
C VAL A 80 4.14 -17.60 2.02
N ARG A 81 3.31 -17.05 2.90
CA ARG A 81 1.93 -17.49 3.13
C ARG A 81 0.97 -16.33 2.95
N VAL A 82 -0.06 -16.51 2.14
CA VAL A 82 -1.06 -15.48 1.84
C VAL A 82 -2.45 -16.01 2.19
N ALA A 83 -3.06 -15.41 3.21
CA ALA A 83 -4.48 -15.54 3.48
C ALA A 83 -5.23 -14.42 2.75
N VAL A 84 -6.10 -14.76 1.82
CA VAL A 84 -6.86 -13.78 1.03
C VAL A 84 -8.35 -13.98 1.23
N SER A 85 -9.14 -12.91 1.26
CA SER A 85 -10.60 -13.05 1.22
C SER A 85 -10.98 -13.84 -0.02
N ARG A 86 -12.03 -14.69 0.08
CA ARG A 86 -12.51 -15.47 -1.06
C ARG A 86 -12.68 -14.56 -2.30
N PRO A 87 -11.94 -14.82 -3.40
CA PRO A 87 -12.06 -14.00 -4.60
C PRO A 87 -13.47 -14.09 -5.19
N SER A 88 -13.97 -12.98 -5.71
CA SER A 88 -15.22 -12.95 -6.48
C SER A 88 -14.93 -13.15 -7.97
N ALA A 89 -15.96 -13.47 -8.77
CA ALA A 89 -15.81 -13.55 -10.23
C ALA A 89 -15.31 -12.24 -10.89
N LYS A 90 -15.37 -11.10 -10.17
CA LYS A 90 -14.89 -9.79 -10.62
C LYS A 90 -13.47 -9.46 -10.15
N SER A 91 -12.87 -10.30 -9.31
CA SER A 91 -11.55 -10.06 -8.73
C SER A 91 -10.48 -10.68 -9.64
N PRO A 92 -9.50 -9.90 -10.13
CA PRO A 92 -8.37 -10.46 -10.87
C PRO A 92 -7.63 -11.49 -10.00
N LEU A 93 -7.26 -12.63 -10.60
CA LEU A 93 -6.53 -13.71 -9.91
C LEU A 93 -5.05 -13.79 -10.33
N ASN A 94 -4.62 -12.98 -11.31
CA ASN A 94 -3.32 -13.10 -11.94
C ASN A 94 -2.18 -13.01 -10.92
N ASP A 95 -2.24 -12.03 -10.00
CA ASP A 95 -1.22 -11.85 -8.97
C ASP A 95 -1.16 -13.03 -7.98
N LEU A 96 -2.32 -13.52 -7.55
CA LEU A 96 -2.41 -14.67 -6.65
C LEU A 96 -1.87 -15.95 -7.32
N GLN A 97 -2.21 -16.17 -8.59
CA GLN A 97 -1.68 -17.28 -9.38
C GLN A 97 -0.17 -17.15 -9.60
N ALA A 98 0.34 -15.94 -9.82
CA ALA A 98 1.77 -15.70 -9.94
C ALA A 98 2.50 -16.05 -8.62
N LEU A 99 1.93 -15.65 -7.48
CA LEU A 99 2.45 -15.99 -6.15
C LEU A 99 2.47 -17.50 -5.94
N GLU A 100 1.37 -18.21 -6.22
CA GLU A 100 1.32 -19.68 -6.14
C GLU A 100 2.40 -20.34 -7.02
N ARG A 101 2.52 -19.90 -8.28
CA ARG A 101 3.53 -20.42 -9.23
C ARG A 101 4.96 -20.14 -8.76
N SER A 102 5.19 -19.05 -8.02
CA SER A 102 6.50 -18.75 -7.45
C SER A 102 6.87 -19.64 -6.27
N GLY A 103 5.91 -20.36 -5.68
CA GLY A 103 6.11 -21.22 -4.51
C GLY A 103 5.50 -20.67 -3.21
N ALA A 104 4.70 -19.59 -3.27
CA ALA A 104 3.97 -19.11 -2.11
C ALA A 104 2.73 -19.98 -1.83
N GLU A 105 2.41 -20.17 -0.55
CA GLU A 105 1.15 -20.80 -0.15
C GLU A 105 0.03 -19.76 -0.13
N VAL A 106 -0.88 -19.82 -1.09
CA VAL A 106 -2.06 -18.94 -1.13
C VAL A 106 -3.29 -19.72 -0.66
N ARG A 107 -4.04 -19.16 0.30
CA ARG A 107 -5.26 -19.76 0.84
C ARG A 107 -6.39 -18.74 0.86
N ALA A 108 -7.49 -19.09 0.19
CA ALA A 108 -8.72 -18.33 0.27
C ALA A 108 -9.43 -18.59 1.60
N VAL A 109 -9.74 -17.53 2.34
CA VAL A 109 -10.49 -17.57 3.59
C VAL A 109 -11.95 -17.23 3.31
N ASP A 110 -12.83 -18.18 3.60
CA ASP A 110 -14.27 -18.05 3.42
C ASP A 110 -14.94 -17.54 4.70
N LEU A 111 -14.77 -16.26 5.01
CA LEU A 111 -15.42 -15.63 6.16
C LEU A 111 -16.94 -15.50 5.99
N LEU A 112 -17.47 -15.62 4.77
CA LEU A 112 -18.92 -15.64 4.52
C LEU A 112 -19.57 -16.83 5.24
N ARG A 113 -18.93 -18.01 5.16
CA ARG A 113 -19.42 -19.22 5.86
C ARG A 113 -19.30 -19.14 7.39
N LEU A 114 -18.42 -18.30 7.92
CA LEU A 114 -18.12 -18.24 9.36
C LEU A 114 -18.81 -17.06 10.08
N THR A 115 -18.98 -15.93 9.40
CA THR A 115 -19.40 -14.65 10.01
C THR A 115 -20.35 -13.81 9.15
N ARG A 116 -20.69 -14.27 7.93
CA ARG A 116 -21.36 -13.48 6.87
C ARG A 116 -20.55 -12.27 6.37
N GLY A 117 -19.27 -12.15 6.76
CA GLY A 117 -18.38 -11.05 6.39
C GLY A 117 -17.28 -11.42 5.38
N VAL A 118 -16.36 -10.48 5.15
CA VAL A 118 -15.16 -10.67 4.30
C VAL A 118 -13.89 -10.40 5.11
N LEU A 119 -12.75 -10.94 4.66
CA LEU A 119 -11.46 -10.66 5.30
C LEU A 119 -11.01 -9.26 4.90
N HIS A 120 -11.31 -8.25 5.72
CA HIS A 120 -10.97 -6.85 5.45
C HIS A 120 -9.61 -6.42 6.04
N THR A 121 -8.76 -7.37 6.42
CA THR A 121 -7.44 -7.08 6.99
C THR A 121 -6.42 -6.83 5.89
N LYS A 122 -5.46 -5.92 6.15
CA LYS A 122 -4.26 -5.72 5.34
C LYS A 122 -3.07 -5.72 6.30
N PHE A 123 -2.55 -6.91 6.58
CA PHE A 123 -1.46 -7.09 7.53
C PHE A 123 -0.34 -7.94 6.93
N TRP A 124 0.90 -7.63 7.33
CA TRP A 124 2.08 -8.42 7.01
C TRP A 124 2.84 -8.74 8.29
N LEU A 125 3.24 -9.99 8.48
CA LEU A 125 4.11 -10.43 9.56
C LEU A 125 5.40 -11.00 8.95
N VAL A 126 6.52 -10.37 9.26
CA VAL A 126 7.85 -10.75 8.78
C VAL A 126 8.60 -11.47 9.90
N ASP A 127 9.05 -12.68 9.62
CA ASP A 127 9.88 -13.54 10.48
C ASP A 127 9.35 -13.77 11.91
N GLY A 128 8.07 -13.47 12.14
CA GLY A 128 7.44 -13.46 13.46
C GLY A 128 7.77 -12.25 14.35
N THR A 129 8.47 -11.24 13.82
CA THR A 129 9.05 -10.14 14.63
C THR A 129 8.62 -8.75 14.19
N HIS A 130 8.35 -8.54 12.90
CA HIS A 130 7.90 -7.24 12.38
C HIS A 130 6.50 -7.32 11.83
N LEU A 131 5.63 -6.43 12.29
CA LEU A 131 4.22 -6.39 11.92
C LEU A 131 3.91 -5.08 11.20
N TYR A 132 3.29 -5.17 10.03
CA TYR A 132 2.57 -4.08 9.39
C TYR A 132 1.07 -4.33 9.51
N VAL A 133 0.32 -3.31 9.90
CA VAL A 133 -1.14 -3.27 9.86
C VAL A 133 -1.52 -1.91 9.29
N GLY A 134 -2.36 -1.90 8.25
CA GLY A 134 -2.77 -0.64 7.62
C GLY A 134 -4.07 -0.74 6.84
N SER A 135 -4.42 0.37 6.20
CA SER A 135 -5.61 0.48 5.35
C SER A 135 -5.34 0.13 3.88
N ALA A 136 -4.08 0.22 3.43
CA ALA A 136 -3.70 -0.01 2.04
C ALA A 136 -3.92 -1.48 1.63
N ASN A 137 -4.73 -1.70 0.60
CA ASN A 137 -4.88 -2.99 -0.05
C ASN A 137 -3.63 -3.34 -0.85
N MET A 138 -3.52 -4.59 -1.27
CA MET A 138 -2.49 -5.06 -2.19
C MET A 138 -2.89 -4.63 -3.61
N ASP A 139 -2.99 -3.33 -3.79
CA ASP A 139 -3.44 -2.64 -4.99
C ASP A 139 -2.40 -1.57 -5.32
N TRP A 140 -1.92 -1.53 -6.55
CA TRP A 140 -0.91 -0.55 -6.96
C TRP A 140 -1.37 0.89 -6.71
N ARG A 141 -2.67 1.17 -6.82
CA ARG A 141 -3.26 2.49 -6.53
C ARG A 141 -3.20 2.84 -5.05
N SER A 142 -3.21 1.84 -4.17
CA SER A 142 -3.05 2.08 -2.72
C SER A 142 -1.66 2.59 -2.36
N LEU A 143 -0.66 2.41 -3.24
CA LEU A 143 0.72 2.87 -3.01
C LEU A 143 0.94 4.30 -3.51
N THR A 144 0.28 4.69 -4.60
CA THR A 144 0.55 5.94 -5.33
C THR A 144 -0.61 6.93 -5.35
N GLN A 145 -1.85 6.54 -5.02
CA GLN A 145 -3.04 7.36 -5.26
C GLN A 145 -3.88 7.72 -4.02
N VAL A 146 -3.43 7.48 -2.79
CA VAL A 146 -4.21 7.86 -1.61
C VAL A 146 -3.35 8.53 -0.54
N SER A 147 -3.34 9.86 -0.49
CA SER A 147 -3.37 10.55 0.80
C SER A 147 -4.78 11.12 0.95
N TYR A 148 -5.42 10.84 2.08
CA TYR A 148 -6.52 11.68 2.56
C TYR A 148 -6.09 13.14 2.36
N ARG A 149 -6.87 13.89 1.58
CA ARG A 149 -6.63 15.30 1.28
C ARG A 149 -6.30 16.06 2.58
N ARG A 150 -5.01 16.23 2.89
CA ARG A 150 -4.55 17.35 3.71
C ARG A 150 -4.29 18.46 2.72
N THR A 151 -5.36 19.17 2.38
CA THR A 151 -5.27 20.43 1.64
C THR A 151 -4.29 21.32 2.40
N PRO A 152 -3.15 21.71 1.81
CA PRO A 152 -2.33 22.76 2.39
C PRO A 152 -3.21 24.01 2.39
N VAL A 153 -3.65 24.46 3.56
CA VAL A 153 -4.29 25.78 3.68
C VAL A 153 -3.17 26.78 3.44
N PRO A 154 -3.17 27.56 2.35
CA PRO A 154 -2.16 28.57 2.17
C PRO A 154 -2.38 29.59 3.28
N ASN A 155 -1.36 29.83 4.12
CA ASN A 155 -1.32 31.01 4.97
C ASN A 155 -1.19 32.24 4.07
N ARG A 156 -2.28 32.65 3.43
CA ARG A 156 -2.44 34.03 2.98
C ARG A 156 -2.97 34.83 4.16
N CYS A 157 -2.06 35.30 5.00
CA CYS A 157 -2.31 36.55 5.70
C CYS A 157 -2.56 37.62 4.62
N ARG A 158 -3.83 37.95 4.36
CA ARG A 158 -4.21 39.15 3.63
C ARG A 158 -3.71 40.33 4.46
N GLY A 159 -2.58 40.91 4.07
CA GLY A 159 -2.29 42.30 4.40
C GLY A 159 -3.38 43.15 3.75
N TYR A 160 -4.26 43.72 4.55
CA TYR A 160 -5.10 44.83 4.11
C TYR A 160 -4.18 46.00 3.74
N PRO A 161 -4.26 46.59 2.54
CA PRO A 161 -3.58 47.85 2.28
C PRO A 161 -4.25 48.94 3.14
N ARG A 162 -3.44 49.66 3.92
CA ARG A 162 -3.88 50.88 4.62
C ARG A 162 -4.32 51.88 3.56
N THR A 163 -5.60 52.22 3.52
CA THR A 163 -6.09 53.38 2.79
C THR A 163 -5.75 54.63 3.62
N ASN A 164 -4.93 55.52 3.08
CA ASN A 164 -4.70 56.83 3.67
C ASN A 164 -6.01 57.63 3.66
N PRO A 165 -6.35 58.37 4.75
CA PRO A 165 -7.45 59.32 4.72
C PRO A 165 -7.12 60.52 3.82
N PRO A 166 -8.12 61.17 3.18
CA PRO A 166 -7.89 62.34 2.34
C PRO A 166 -7.48 63.57 3.18
N PRO A 167 -6.68 64.49 2.61
CA PRO A 167 -6.24 65.72 3.29
C PRO A 167 -7.39 66.72 3.52
N PRO A 168 -7.18 67.70 4.44
CA PRO A 168 -8.24 68.54 5.01
C PRO A 168 -8.96 69.46 4.02
#